data_AF-A0A659RPU8-F1
#
_entry.id   AF-A0A659RPU8-F1
#
_cell.length_a   1.000
_cell.length_b   1.000
_cell.length_c   1.000
_cell.angle_alpha   90.00
_cell.angle_beta   90.00
_cell.angle_gamma   90.00
#
_symmetry.space_group_name_H-M   'P 1'
#
loop_
_entity.id
_entity.type
_entity.pdbx_description
1 polymer ?
#
loop_
_entity_poly.entity_id
_entity_poly.type
_entity_poly.pdbx_seq_one_letter_code
_entity_poly.pdbx_strand_id
1 'polypeptide(L)' 'RTPLYPDDILWNFEKFLVGRDGQVIQRFSPDMTPEDPIVMESIKIALAK' A
#
# COMPACT_ATOMS: atom_id res chain seq x y z
N ARG A 1 -1.98 16.24 3.42
CA ARG A 1 -3.05 16.42 2.40
C ARG A 1 -4.15 15.45 2.79
N THR A 2 -5.41 15.88 2.81
CA THR A 2 -6.52 15.03 3.26
C THR A 2 -7.46 14.79 2.07
N PRO A 3 -7.71 13.54 1.69
CA PRO A 3 -8.67 13.23 0.62
C PRO A 3 -10.11 13.60 1.04
N LEU A 4 -11.01 13.82 0.07
CA LEU A 4 -12.39 14.20 0.35
C LEU A 4 -13.18 13.03 0.96
N TYR A 5 -12.89 11.81 0.48
CA TYR A 5 -13.36 10.56 1.05
C TYR A 5 -12.16 9.68 1.45
N PRO A 6 -12.28 8.85 2.50
CA PRO A 6 -11.19 7.95 2.93
C PRO A 6 -10.63 7.06 1.81
N ASP A 7 -11.47 6.71 0.83
CA ASP A 7 -11.11 5.81 -0.27
C ASP A 7 -10.53 6.55 -1.49
N ASP A 8 -10.55 7.89 -1.53
CA ASP A 8 -10.03 8.62 -2.68
C ASP A 8 -8.52 8.50 -2.77
N ILE A 9 -8.02 8.36 -4.00
CA ILE A 9 -6.59 8.39 -4.30
C ILE A 9 -6.02 9.78 -3.97
N LEU A 10 -4.98 9.82 -3.13
CA LEU A 10 -4.40 11.07 -2.64
C LEU A 10 -3.61 11.80 -3.71
N TRP A 11 -2.80 11.08 -4.48
CA TRP A 11 -1.99 11.60 -5.57
C TRP A 11 -1.42 10.48 -6.45
N ASN A 12 -0.77 10.86 -7.55
CA ASN A 12 0.05 9.94 -8.34
C ASN A 12 1.05 9.19 -7.44
N PHE A 13 1.27 7.92 -7.75
CA PHE A 13 2.16 6.99 -7.03
C PHE A 13 1.66 6.49 -5.67
N GLU A 14 0.37 6.58 -5.38
CA GLU A 14 -0.21 5.77 -4.32
C GLU A 14 -0.06 4.27 -4.61
N LYS A 15 0.20 3.46 -3.58
CA LYS A 15 0.57 2.05 -3.73
C LYS A 15 -0.39 1.16 -2.95
N PHE A 16 -0.72 0.01 -3.52
CA PHE A 16 -1.62 -0.98 -2.92
C PHE A 16 -0.93 -2.34 -2.92
N LEU A 17 -0.94 -3.01 -1.78
CA LEU A 17 -0.53 -4.40 -1.66
C LEU A 17 -1.76 -5.29 -1.81
N VAL A 18 -1.71 -6.20 -2.78
CA VAL A 18 -2.78 -7.15 -3.09
C VAL A 18 -2.34 -8.56 -2.67
N GLY A 19 -3.20 -9.25 -1.93
CA GLY A 19 -2.99 -10.62 -1.47
C GLY A 19 -3.16 -11.65 -2.59
N ARG A 20 -2.75 -12.91 -2.31
CA ARG A 20 -2.91 -14.04 -3.27
C ARG A 20 -4.37 -14.35 -3.60
N ASP A 21 -5.28 -13.97 -2.72
CA ASP A 21 -6.74 -14.07 -2.87
C ASP A 21 -7.34 -12.92 -3.69
N GLY A 22 -6.52 -11.98 -4.15
CA GLY A 22 -6.95 -10.82 -4.94
C GLY A 22 -7.44 -9.63 -4.09
N GLN A 23 -7.40 -9.73 -2.76
CA GLN A 23 -7.90 -8.67 -1.89
C GLN A 23 -6.81 -7.63 -1.59
N VAL A 24 -7.19 -6.35 -1.51
CA VAL A 24 -6.28 -5.29 -1.03
C VAL A 24 -6.08 -5.49 0.47
N ILE A 25 -4.84 -5.72 0.87
CA ILE A 25 -4.48 -5.97 2.27
C ILE A 25 -3.73 -4.80 2.92
N GLN A 26 -3.19 -3.87 2.12
CA GLN A 26 -2.58 -2.65 2.62
C GLN A 26 -2.52 -1.55 1.55
N ARG A 27 -2.49 -0.30 2.00
CA ARG A 27 -2.40 0.92 1.19
C ARG A 27 -1.26 1.79 1.73
N PHE A 28 -0.43 2.35 0.85
CA PHE A 28 0.72 3.16 1.22
C PHE A 28 0.69 4.52 0.53
N SER A 29 1.14 5.53 1.27
CA SER A 29 1.16 6.92 0.81
C SER A 29 2.04 7.11 -0.43
N PRO A 30 1.72 8.07 -1.31
CA PRO A 30 2.52 8.39 -2.50
C PRO A 30 4.00 8.67 -2.24
N ASP A 31 4.33 9.29 -1.10
CA ASP A 31 5.67 9.71 -0.70
C ASP A 31 6.54 8.59 -0.13
N MET A 32 5.96 7.44 0.24
CA MET A 32 6.73 6.25 0.61
C MET A 32 7.42 5.68 -0.64
N THR A 33 8.72 5.41 -0.54
CA THR A 33 9.43 4.76 -1.64
C THR A 33 9.09 3.25 -1.68
N PRO A 34 9.24 2.57 -2.83
CA PRO A 34 9.07 1.13 -2.89
C PRO A 34 10.00 0.35 -1.94
N GLU A 35 11.18 0.89 -1.65
CA GLU A 35 12.18 0.30 -0.75
C GLU A 35 11.98 0.66 0.73
N ASP A 36 10.95 1.47 1.04
CA ASP A 36 10.62 1.83 2.42
C ASP A 36 10.50 0.53 3.27
N PRO A 37 11.17 0.46 4.44
CA PRO A 37 11.16 -0.75 5.26
C PRO A 37 9.76 -1.28 5.53
N ILE A 38 8.76 -0.40 5.71
CA ILE A 38 7.37 -0.77 5.98
C ILE A 38 6.79 -1.50 4.76
N VAL A 39 7.02 -1.00 3.55
CA VAL A 39 6.52 -1.64 2.31
C VAL A 39 7.16 -3.02 2.16
N MET A 40 8.48 -3.11 2.34
CA MET A 40 9.24 -4.35 2.19
C MET A 40 8.83 -5.40 3.23
N GLU A 41 8.62 -5.02 4.49
CA GLU A 41 8.14 -5.91 5.54
C GLU A 41 6.72 -6.41 5.29
N SER A 42 5.81 -5.52 4.87
CA SER A 42 4.45 -5.90 4.50
C SER A 42 4.42 -6.96 3.39
N ILE A 43 5.28 -6.83 2.38
CA ILE A 43 5.41 -7.82 1.31
C ILE A 43 5.94 -9.15 1.86
N LYS A 44 6.97 -9.14 2.71
CA LYS A 44 7.50 -10.37 3.34
C LYS A 44 6.44 -11.09 4.16
N ILE A 45 5.64 -10.34 4.94
CA ILE A 45 4.53 -10.89 5.73
C ILE A 45 3.47 -11.50 4.81
N ALA A 46 3.11 -10.82 3.72
CA ALA A 46 2.14 -11.32 2.76
C ALA A 46 2.61 -12.61 2.05
N LEU A 47 3.92 -12.75 1.81
CA LEU A 47 4.51 -13.94 1.18
C LEU A 47 4.63 -15.14 2.12
N ALA A 48 4.72 -14.90 3.44
CA ALA A 48 4.80 -15.95 4.44
C ALA A 48 3.46 -16.63 4.76
N LYS A 49 2.36 -16.15 4.15
CA LYS A 49 1.01 -16.74 4.21
C LYS A 49 0.76 -17.62 2.99
#